data_AF-A0A8T3QN14-F1
#
_entry.id   AF-A0A8T3QN14-F1
#
_cell.length_a   1.000
_cell.length_b   1.000
_cell.length_c   1.000
_cell.angle_alpha   90.00
_cell.angle_beta   90.00
_cell.angle_gamma   90.00
#
_symmetry.space_group_name_H-M   'P 1'
#
loop_
_entity.id
_entity.type
_entity.pdbx_description
1 polymer ?
#
loop_
_entity_poly.entity_id
_entity_poly.type
_entity_poly.pdbx_seq_one_letter_code
_entity_poly.pdbx_strand_id
1 'polypeptide(L)'
;MSLQLHRPDGKGGIEPRPVKETNWRAGMLSRRWGLNRRNGQLPELKNPEMEPTSTWLAVAFWLGLGGLTFVILVTGYGLGFWR
;
A
#
# COMPACT_ATOMS: atom_id res chain seq x y z
N MET A 1 12.40 -7.68 3.06
CA MET A 1 12.80 -7.83 4.47
C MET A 1 11.58 -7.60 5.35
N SER A 2 11.05 -8.65 5.98
CA SER A 2 9.92 -8.61 6.91
C SER A 2 10.48 -8.49 8.33
N LEU A 3 10.03 -7.46 9.07
CA LEU A 3 10.53 -7.22 10.42
C LEU A 3 9.77 -8.15 11.38
N GLN A 4 10.37 -9.30 11.68
CA GLN A 4 9.84 -10.26 12.66
C GLN A 4 10.31 -9.85 14.06
N LEU A 5 9.38 -9.33 14.86
CA LEU A 5 9.65 -8.95 16.25
C LEU A 5 9.72 -10.22 17.10
N HIS A 6 10.95 -10.57 17.44
CA HIS A 6 11.30 -11.70 18.28
C HIS A 6 11.32 -11.27 19.76
N ARG A 7 10.52 -11.94 20.60
CA ARG A 7 10.53 -11.73 22.07
C ARG A 7 11.03 -13.01 22.74
N PRO A 8 11.84 -12.92 23.81
CA PRO A 8 12.27 -14.09 24.55
C PRO A 8 11.09 -14.80 25.22
N ASP A 9 11.05 -16.12 25.13
CA ASP A 9 9.99 -17.02 25.64
C ASP A 9 10.08 -17.27 27.17
N GLY A 10 11.03 -16.63 27.85
CA GLY A 10 11.30 -16.82 29.28
C GLY A 10 12.03 -18.11 29.64
N LYS A 11 12.40 -18.95 28.67
CA LYS A 11 13.21 -20.17 28.81
C LYS A 11 14.48 -20.18 27.94
N GLY A 12 14.73 -19.09 27.22
CA GLY A 12 15.92 -18.88 26.40
C GLY A 12 15.71 -19.11 24.90
N GLY A 13 14.47 -19.38 24.46
CA GLY A 13 14.08 -19.47 23.06
C GLY A 13 13.39 -18.21 22.55
N ILE A 14 13.26 -18.15 21.22
CA ILE A 14 12.64 -17.05 20.49
C ILE A 14 11.56 -17.62 19.57
N GLU A 15 10.30 -17.22 19.76
CA GLU A 15 9.19 -17.63 18.86
C GLU A 15 8.86 -16.53 17.83
N PRO A 16 8.77 -16.86 16.52
CA PRO A 16 8.23 -15.96 15.51
C PRO A 16 6.70 -15.96 15.54
N ARG A 17 6.08 -14.80 15.82
CA ARG A 17 4.65 -14.58 15.60
C ARG A 17 4.44 -13.68 14.38
N PRO A 18 3.56 -14.04 13.42
CA PRO A 18 3.30 -13.19 12.26
C PRO A 18 2.56 -11.92 12.68
N VAL A 19 3.23 -10.77 12.57
CA VAL A 19 2.63 -9.44 12.76
C VAL A 19 1.84 -9.11 11.49
N LYS A 20 0.51 -9.17 11.58
CA LYS A 20 -0.39 -8.65 10.55
C LYS A 20 -0.71 -7.18 10.86
N GLU A 21 0.25 -6.28 10.67
CA GLU A 21 0.00 -4.84 10.79
C GLU A 21 -0.29 -4.24 9.41
N THR A 22 -1.57 -4.17 9.06
CA THR A 22 -2.06 -3.51 7.84
C THR A 22 -1.91 -1.98 7.90
N ASN A 23 -1.67 -1.40 9.08
CA ASN A 23 -1.65 0.04 9.26
C ASN A 23 -0.42 0.50 10.06
N TRP A 24 0.71 0.63 9.37
CA TRP A 24 1.98 1.17 9.91
C TRP A 24 1.82 2.57 10.54
N ARG A 25 0.78 3.32 10.19
CA ARG A 25 0.47 4.64 10.77
C ARG A 25 -0.05 4.56 12.21
N ALA A 26 -0.54 3.40 12.65
CA ALA A 26 -0.93 3.19 14.05
C ALA A 26 0.27 3.34 15.00
N GLY A 27 1.49 3.04 14.54
CA GLY A 27 2.74 3.26 15.30
C GLY A 27 3.12 4.73 15.48
N MET A 28 2.56 5.64 14.69
CA MET A 28 2.77 7.09 14.81
C MET A 28 1.79 7.77 15.78
N LEU A 29 0.80 7.03 16.29
CA LEU A 29 -0.12 7.53 17.31
C LEU A 29 0.61 7.55 18.66
N SER A 30 1.26 8.66 18.97
CA SER A 30 1.92 8.82 20.27
C SER A 30 0.91 8.69 21.40
N ARG A 31 1.13 7.72 22.30
CA ARG A 31 0.24 7.48 23.46
C ARG A 31 0.00 8.76 24.25
N ARG A 32 1.02 9.61 24.39
CA ARG A 32 0.94 10.89 25.13
C ARG A 32 -0.21 11.79 24.68
N TRP A 33 -0.56 11.76 23.39
CA TRP A 33 -1.61 12.62 22.82
C TRP A 33 -3.01 11.98 22.85
N GLY A 34 -3.10 10.66 23.07
CA GLY A 34 -4.38 9.94 23.23
C GLY A 34 -4.88 9.83 24.67
N LEU A 35 -4.01 10.06 25.66
CA LEU A 35 -4.29 9.88 27.10
C LEU A 35 -5.41 10.78 27.64
N ASN A 36 -5.64 11.96 27.05
CA ASN A 36 -6.70 12.87 27.49
C ASN A 36 -8.09 12.50 26.93
N ARG A 37 -8.21 11.45 26.12
CA ARG A 37 -9.50 10.96 25.62
C ARG A 37 -10.00 9.78 26.46
N ARG A 38 -11.32 9.68 26.58
CA ARG A 38 -12.04 8.65 27.37
C ARG A 38 -11.65 7.20 27.03
N ASN A 39 -11.15 6.95 25.82
CA ASN A 39 -10.73 5.65 25.31
C ASN A 39 -9.20 5.50 25.20
N GLY A 40 -8.40 6.51 25.60
CA GLY A 40 -6.93 6.46 25.56
C GLY A 40 -6.32 6.37 24.15
N GLN A 41 -7.13 6.48 23.10
CA GLN A 41 -6.73 6.28 21.70
C GLN A 41 -6.90 7.56 20.90
N LEU A 42 -5.90 7.85 20.07
CA LEU A 42 -6.01 8.89 19.06
C LEU A 42 -7.03 8.46 17.99
N PRO A 43 -7.86 9.38 17.49
CA PRO A 43 -8.78 9.07 16.40
C PRO A 43 -7.99 8.63 15.17
N GLU A 44 -8.58 7.75 14.38
CA GLU A 44 -7.98 7.32 13.12
C GLU A 44 -7.66 8.56 12.27
N LEU A 45 -6.39 8.71 11.89
CA LEU A 45 -5.91 9.81 11.06
C LEU A 45 -6.35 9.56 9.62
N LYS A 46 -7.64 9.76 9.35
CA LYS A 46 -8.19 9.74 8.00
C LYS A 46 -7.61 10.94 7.27
N ASN A 47 -7.08 10.72 6.07
CA ASN A 47 -6.64 11.80 5.18
C ASN A 47 -7.78 12.08 4.19
N PRO A 48 -8.75 12.95 4.52
CA PRO A 48 -9.89 13.24 3.64
C PRO A 48 -9.47 13.95 2.34
N GLU A 49 -8.30 14.60 2.33
CA GLU A 49 -7.70 15.24 1.15
C GLU A 49 -7.13 14.22 0.17
N MET A 50 -6.94 12.97 0.61
CA MET A 50 -6.46 11.90 -0.25
C MET A 50 -7.67 11.33 -1.00
N GLU A 51 -7.77 11.64 -2.29
CA GLU A 51 -8.64 10.91 -3.20
C GLU A 51 -7.88 9.67 -3.68
N PRO A 52 -8.09 8.48 -3.07
CA PRO A 52 -7.41 7.28 -3.55
C PRO A 52 -7.87 6.98 -4.97
N THR A 53 -6.95 7.06 -5.93
CA THR A 53 -7.22 6.64 -7.30
C THR A 53 -7.72 5.19 -7.27
N SER A 54 -8.92 4.97 -7.81
CA SER A 54 -9.51 3.64 -7.87
C SER A 54 -8.56 2.67 -8.56
N THR A 55 -8.24 1.55 -7.89
CA THR A 55 -7.33 0.53 -8.41
C THR A 55 -7.82 -0.02 -9.74
N TRP A 56 -9.13 -0.25 -9.88
CA TRP A 56 -9.73 -0.68 -11.14
C TRP A 56 -9.52 0.34 -12.25
N LEU A 57 -9.71 1.63 -11.95
CA LEU A 57 -9.55 2.71 -12.92
C LEU A 57 -8.08 2.80 -13.38
N ALA A 58 -7.14 2.65 -12.45
CA ALA A 58 -5.71 2.62 -12.76
C ALA A 58 -5.36 1.41 -13.65
N VAL A 59 -5.89 0.22 -13.36
CA VAL A 59 -5.66 -0.98 -14.18
C VAL A 59 -6.24 -0.79 -15.59
N ALA A 60 -7.49 -0.32 -15.69
CA ALA A 60 -8.15 -0.06 -16.97
C ALA A 60 -7.37 0.97 -17.80
N PHE A 61 -6.86 2.03 -17.16
CA PHE A 61 -6.03 3.04 -17.81
C PHE A 61 -4.76 2.43 -18.42
N TRP A 62 -4.01 1.64 -17.65
CA TRP A 62 -2.75 1.04 -18.14
C TRP A 62 -2.99 -0.01 -19.22
N LEU A 63 -4.05 -0.82 -19.10
CA LEU A 63 -4.43 -1.76 -20.15
C LEU A 63 -4.84 -1.04 -21.43
N GLY A 64 -5.64 0.02 -21.32
CA GLY A 64 -6.04 0.84 -22.47
C GLY A 64 -4.84 1.50 -23.15
N LEU A 65 -3.94 2.09 -22.36
CA LEU A 65 -2.71 2.69 -22.89
C LEU A 65 -1.82 1.66 -23.58
N GLY A 66 -1.61 0.49 -22.96
CA GLY A 66 -0.84 -0.60 -23.56
C GLY A 66 -1.44 -1.10 -24.86
N GLY A 67 -2.76 -1.33 -24.89
CA GLY A 67 -3.48 -1.75 -26.09
C GLY A 67 -3.41 -0.71 -27.21
N LEU A 68 -3.63 0.57 -26.90
CA LEU A 68 -3.54 1.65 -27.87
C LEU A 68 -2.14 1.73 -28.47
N THR A 69 -1.10 1.69 -27.64
CA THR A 69 0.30 1.72 -28.09
C THR A 69 0.60 0.53 -29.00
N PHE A 70 0.14 -0.67 -28.64
CA PHE A 70 0.29 -1.86 -29.47
C PHE A 70 -0.36 -1.70 -30.85
N VAL A 71 -1.59 -1.19 -30.91
CA VAL A 71 -2.30 -0.94 -32.18
C VAL A 71 -1.55 0.05 -33.05
N ILE A 72 -1.03 1.14 -32.46
CA ILE A 72 -0.23 2.15 -33.18
C ILE A 72 1.02 1.50 -33.79
N LEU A 73 1.74 0.69 -33.00
CA LEU A 73 2.95 0.01 -33.48
C LEU A 73 2.64 -0.96 -34.60
N VAL A 74 1.68 -1.87 -34.41
CA VAL A 74 1.32 -2.88 -35.41
C VAL A 74 0.86 -2.23 -36.70
N THR A 75 0.02 -1.20 -36.61
CA THR A 75 -0.49 -0.49 -37.79
C THR A 75 0.62 0.30 -38.47
N GLY A 76 1.46 0.99 -37.71
CA GLY A 76 2.58 1.76 -38.23
C GLY A 76 3.59 0.90 -39.00
N TYR A 77 3.98 -0.24 -38.42
CA TYR A 77 4.88 -1.18 -39.08
C TYR A 77 4.20 -1.96 -40.22
N GLY A 78 2.93 -2.34 -40.05
CA GLY A 78 2.16 -3.07 -41.05
C GLY A 78 1.87 -2.25 -42.31
N LEU A 79 1.64 -0.95 -42.17
CA LEU A 79 1.44 -0.01 -43.29
C LEU A 79 2.76 0.51 -43.87
N GLY A 80 3.91 0.16 -43.28
CA GLY A 80 5.21 0.63 -43.73
C GLY A 80 5.50 2.11 -43.48
N PHE A 81 4.73 2.78 -42.61
CA PHE A 81 4.97 4.20 -42.26
C PHE A 81 6.33 4.40 -41.57
N TRP A 82 6.79 3.40 -40.82
CA TRP A 82 8.02 3.46 -40.01
C TRP A 82 9.21 2.74 -40.68
N ARG A 83 9.12 2.52 -42.00
CA ARG A 83 10.19 1.94 -42.82
C ARG A 83 10.97 3.05 -43.52
#